data_AF-A0A1D6EF20-F1
#
_entry.id   AF-A0A1D6EF20-F1
#
_cell.length_a   1.000
_cell.length_b   1.000
_cell.length_c   1.000
_cell.angle_alpha   90.00
_cell.angle_beta   90.00
_cell.angle_gamma   90.00
#
_symmetry.space_group_name_H-M   'P 1'
#
loop_
_entity.id
_entity.type
_entity.pdbx_description
1 polymer ?
#
loop_
_entity_poly.entity_id
_entity_poly.type
_entity_poly.pdbx_seq_one_letter_code
_entity_poly.pdbx_strand_id
1 'polypeptide(L)'
;MAPEGGESVADVASRFSAVLLSAETQFHGSAILIVSHGDPLQIFQAVLSGAKENMSFLDDLTNLKVKDTDDLTNLEVKDTMVASILSQHRKFALITGELRRVV
;
A
#
# COMPACT_ATOMS: atom_id res chain seq x y z
N MET A 1 -10.34 9.02 3.73
CA MET A 1 -10.12 10.36 4.30
C MET A 1 -9.35 10.19 5.61
N ALA A 2 -8.39 11.06 5.91
CA ALA A 2 -7.68 11.03 7.18
C ALA A 2 -8.59 11.56 8.32
N PRO A 3 -8.49 11.02 9.55
CA PRO A 3 -9.07 11.66 10.72
C PRO A 3 -8.32 12.97 11.04
N GLU A 4 -8.96 13.88 11.79
CA GLU A 4 -8.35 15.14 12.18
C GLU A 4 -7.03 14.92 12.95
N GLY A 5 -5.94 15.54 12.48
CA GLY A 5 -4.61 15.39 13.05
C GLY A 5 -3.96 14.00 12.84
N GLY A 6 -4.61 13.09 12.12
CA GLY A 6 -4.10 11.76 11.83
C GLY A 6 -3.69 11.57 10.37
N GLU A 7 -3.20 10.37 10.08
CA GLU A 7 -2.80 9.97 8.73
C GLU A 7 -3.92 9.24 7.99
N SER A 8 -3.91 9.31 6.66
CA SER A 8 -4.80 8.52 5.82
C SER A 8 -4.24 7.12 5.55
N VAL A 9 -5.11 6.23 5.07
CA VAL A 9 -4.69 4.92 4.54
C VAL A 9 -3.69 5.07 3.39
N ALA A 10 -3.85 6.09 2.54
CA ALA A 10 -2.94 6.35 1.43
C ALA A 10 -1.55 6.78 1.93
N ASP A 11 -1.48 7.53 3.04
CA ASP A 11 -0.21 7.94 3.65
C ASP A 11 0.59 6.75 4.15
N VAL A 12 -0.09 5.82 4.84
CA VAL A 12 0.49 4.56 5.32
C VAL A 12 0.92 3.69 4.15
N ALA A 13 0.04 3.51 3.15
CA ALA A 13 0.31 2.70 1.97
C ALA A 13 1.54 3.22 1.19
N SER A 14 1.65 4.52 0.97
CA SER A 14 2.79 5.15 0.31
C SER A 14 4.12 4.87 1.05
N ARG A 15 4.14 4.94 2.39
CA ARG A 15 5.33 4.60 3.18
C ARG A 15 5.69 3.13 3.05
N PHE A 16 4.71 2.24 3.08
CA PHE A 16 4.96 0.81 2.89
C PHE A 16 5.44 0.46 1.49
N SER A 17 4.97 1.14 0.44
CA SER A 17 5.49 0.95 -0.91
C SER A 17 6.96 1.30 -1.00
N ALA A 18 7.39 2.39 -0.36
CA ALA A 18 8.80 2.74 -0.28
C ALA A 18 9.62 1.66 0.47
N VAL A 19 9.10 1.12 1.56
CA VAL A 19 9.72 -0.01 2.29
C VAL A 19 9.83 -1.25 1.41
N LEU A 20 8.77 -1.59 0.66
CA LEU A 20 8.77 -2.74 -0.24
C LEU A 20 9.81 -2.61 -1.35
N LEU A 21 9.84 -1.45 -2.05
CA LEU A 21 10.83 -1.17 -3.10
C LEU A 21 12.26 -1.19 -2.55
N SER A 22 12.46 -0.60 -1.37
CA SER A 22 13.75 -0.63 -0.68
C SER A 22 14.16 -2.05 -0.27
N ALA A 23 13.20 -2.87 0.17
CA ALA A 23 13.47 -4.21 0.65
C ALA A 23 13.79 -5.18 -0.51
N GLU A 24 13.05 -5.08 -1.62
CA GLU A 24 13.31 -5.84 -2.85
C GLU A 24 14.70 -5.56 -3.40
N THR A 25 15.14 -4.29 -3.38
CA THR A 25 16.46 -3.90 -3.88
C THR A 25 17.59 -4.27 -2.93
N GLN A 26 17.43 -4.08 -1.62
CA GLN A 26 18.51 -4.28 -0.64
C GLN A 26 18.65 -5.72 -0.16
N PHE A 27 17.56 -6.47 -0.12
CA PHE A 27 17.51 -7.81 0.49
C PHE A 27 17.03 -8.87 -0.50
N HIS A 28 17.28 -8.65 -1.80
CA HIS A 28 16.90 -9.58 -2.85
C HIS A 28 17.33 -11.02 -2.53
N GLY A 29 16.39 -11.98 -2.62
CA GLY A 29 16.64 -13.39 -2.33
C GLY A 29 16.70 -13.76 -0.84
N SER A 30 16.47 -12.82 0.07
CA SER A 30 16.45 -13.06 1.51
C SER A 30 15.02 -13.24 2.05
N ALA A 31 14.88 -13.97 3.15
CA ALA A 31 13.63 -13.99 3.92
C ALA A 31 13.57 -12.75 4.83
N ILE A 32 12.49 -11.99 4.76
CA ILE A 32 12.31 -10.74 5.50
C ILE A 32 11.17 -10.91 6.52
N LEU A 33 11.44 -10.57 7.78
CA LEU A 33 10.43 -10.49 8.83
C LEU A 33 10.03 -9.03 9.05
N ILE A 34 8.74 -8.71 8.88
CA ILE A 34 8.18 -7.38 9.13
C ILE A 34 7.34 -7.45 10.41
N VAL A 35 7.75 -6.69 11.43
CA VAL A 35 7.03 -6.55 12.71
C VAL A 35 6.39 -5.16 12.73
N SER A 36 5.06 -5.10 12.86
CA SER A 36 4.30 -3.84 12.91
C SER A 36 2.96 -4.06 13.63
N HIS A 37 2.01 -3.16 13.44
CA HIS A 37 0.68 -3.19 14.07
C HIS A 37 -0.41 -3.68 13.11
N GLY A 38 -1.59 -3.99 13.64
CA GLY A 38 -2.71 -4.56 12.88
C GLY A 38 -3.11 -3.75 11.66
N ASP A 39 -3.50 -2.48 11.84
CA ASP A 39 -3.95 -1.61 10.74
C ASP A 39 -2.83 -1.37 9.69
N PRO A 40 -1.58 -1.04 10.06
CA PRO A 40 -0.45 -0.99 9.13
C PRO A 40 -0.25 -2.27 8.32
N LEU A 41 -0.29 -3.45 8.95
CA LEU A 41 -0.11 -4.74 8.25
C LEU A 41 -1.29 -5.10 7.33
N GLN A 42 -2.51 -4.66 7.64
CA GLN A 42 -3.66 -4.80 6.76
C GLN A 42 -3.50 -3.96 5.50
N ILE A 43 -3.05 -2.71 5.67
CA ILE A 43 -2.78 -1.79 4.56
C ILE A 43 -1.64 -2.32 3.70
N PHE A 44 -0.57 -2.84 4.32
CA PHE A 44 0.55 -3.43 3.61
C PHE A 44 0.14 -4.65 2.76
N GLN A 45 -0.74 -5.51 3.28
CA GLN A 45 -1.28 -6.63 2.48
C GLN A 45 -2.11 -6.16 1.28
N ALA A 46 -2.84 -5.04 1.40
CA ALA A 46 -3.52 -4.44 0.24
C ALA A 46 -2.52 -3.93 -0.80
N VAL A 47 -1.42 -3.31 -0.36
CA VAL A 47 -0.34 -2.87 -1.25
C VAL A 47 0.30 -4.04 -1.98
N LEU A 48 0.61 -5.13 -1.28
CA LEU A 48 1.18 -6.35 -1.87
C LEU A 48 0.21 -7.01 -2.86
N SER A 49 -1.08 -7.10 -2.51
CA SER A 49 -2.10 -7.63 -3.41
C SER A 49 -2.18 -6.82 -4.70
N GLY A 50 -2.18 -5.48 -4.61
CA GLY A 50 -2.18 -4.59 -5.77
C GLY A 50 -0.92 -4.74 -6.62
N ALA A 51 0.26 -4.77 -5.98
CA ALA A 51 1.54 -4.93 -6.67
C ALA A 51 1.67 -6.29 -7.39
N LYS A 52 1.08 -7.35 -6.83
CA LYS A 52 1.04 -8.68 -7.43
C LYS A 52 0.15 -8.74 -8.67
N GLU A 53 -0.97 -8.02 -8.66
CA GLU A 53 -1.87 -7.93 -9.82
C GLU A 53 -1.32 -7.00 -10.90
N ASN A 54 -0.64 -5.92 -10.51
CA ASN A 54 -0.04 -4.97 -11.42
C ASN A 54 1.16 -4.26 -10.78
N MET A 55 2.38 -4.49 -11.28
CA MET A 55 3.58 -3.82 -10.76
C MET A 55 3.54 -2.29 -10.87
N SER A 56 2.85 -1.72 -11.87
CA SER A 56 2.73 -0.26 -12.02
C SER A 56 1.93 0.40 -10.89
N PHE A 57 1.23 -0.40 -10.08
CA PHE A 57 0.52 0.06 -8.88
C PHE A 57 1.46 0.73 -7.87
N LEU A 58 2.68 0.24 -7.71
CA LEU A 58 3.65 0.82 -6.77
C LEU A 58 4.11 2.21 -7.23
N ASP A 59 4.25 2.39 -8.55
CA ASP A 59 4.58 3.70 -9.14
C ASP A 59 3.40 4.67 -8.98
N ASP A 60 2.17 4.21 -9.22
CA ASP A 60 0.97 5.05 -9.07
C ASP A 60 0.78 5.48 -7.59
N LEU A 61 1.06 4.59 -6.62
CA LEU A 61 0.94 4.87 -5.18
C LEU A 61 2.05 5.78 -4.63
N THR A 62 3.26 5.73 -5.20
CA THR A 62 4.35 6.66 -4.83
C THR A 62 4.14 8.05 -5.43
N ASN A 63 3.58 8.12 -6.64
CA ASN A 63 3.25 9.38 -7.31
C ASN A 63 1.99 10.08 -6.78
N LEU A 64 1.15 9.39 -5.99
CA LEU A 64 -0.06 9.95 -5.37
C LEU A 64 0.24 11.11 -4.40
N LYS A 65 1.48 11.21 -3.89
CA LYS A 65 1.93 12.30 -3.02
C LYS A 65 2.55 13.50 -3.76
N VAL A 66 2.82 13.38 -5.06
CA VAL A 66 3.65 14.35 -5.80
C VAL A 66 2.84 15.45 -6.49
N LYS A 67 1.50 15.39 -6.52
CA LYS A 67 0.72 16.23 -7.44
C LYS A 67 0.26 17.57 -6.88
N ASP A 68 1.09 18.57 -7.15
CA ASP A 68 0.66 19.76 -7.89
C ASP A 68 0.96 19.50 -9.40
N THR A 69 0.06 19.91 -10.32
CA THR A 69 0.20 20.03 -11.80
C THR A 69 -0.23 18.88 -12.77
N ASP A 70 -1.27 19.19 -13.57
CA ASP A 70 -1.37 19.23 -15.05
C ASP A 70 -1.71 18.02 -15.96
N ASP A 71 -2.09 16.84 -15.46
CA ASP A 71 -2.72 15.80 -16.32
C ASP A 71 -3.91 15.14 -15.61
N LEU A 72 -5.14 15.51 -15.95
CA LEU A 72 -6.33 15.26 -15.11
C LEU A 72 -7.11 13.99 -15.47
N THR A 73 -7.05 13.48 -16.71
CA THR A 73 -8.01 12.47 -17.19
C THR A 73 -7.52 11.02 -17.01
N ASN A 74 -6.26 10.73 -17.31
CA ASN A 74 -5.67 9.40 -17.03
C ASN A 74 -5.35 9.19 -15.54
N LEU A 75 -5.22 10.29 -14.80
CA LEU A 75 -5.02 10.32 -13.37
C LEU A 75 -6.20 9.77 -12.59
N GLU A 76 -7.39 10.26 -12.92
CA GLU A 76 -8.60 9.99 -12.13
C GLU A 76 -8.91 8.49 -12.11
N VAL A 77 -8.66 7.79 -13.21
CA VAL A 77 -8.81 6.33 -13.31
C VAL A 77 -7.78 5.58 -12.46
N LYS A 78 -6.51 6.01 -12.47
CA LYS A 78 -5.44 5.40 -11.67
C LYS A 78 -5.64 5.62 -10.18
N ASP A 79 -6.00 6.84 -9.78
CA ASP A 79 -6.31 7.18 -8.39
C ASP A 79 -7.53 6.41 -7.90
N THR A 80 -8.55 6.22 -8.75
CA THR A 80 -9.73 5.40 -8.43
C THR A 80 -9.38 3.94 -8.22
N MET A 81 -8.50 3.37 -9.06
CA MET A 81 -8.04 1.98 -8.91
C MET A 81 -7.24 1.80 -7.63
N VAL A 82 -6.32 2.72 -7.33
CA VAL A 82 -5.51 2.71 -6.10
C VAL A 82 -6.40 2.82 -4.86
N ALA A 83 -7.33 3.79 -4.86
CA ALA A 83 -8.29 3.96 -3.78
C ALA A 83 -9.18 2.73 -3.59
N SER A 84 -9.62 2.11 -4.69
CA SER A 84 -10.42 0.87 -4.66
C SER A 84 -9.65 -0.25 -3.99
N ILE A 85 -8.40 -0.52 -4.38
CA ILE A 85 -7.56 -1.57 -3.77
C ILE A 85 -7.32 -1.27 -2.28
N LEU A 86 -6.91 -0.05 -1.94
CA LEU A 86 -6.65 0.33 -0.56
C LEU A 86 -7.90 0.30 0.32
N SER A 87 -9.08 0.57 -0.22
CA SER A 87 -10.34 0.45 0.54
C SER A 87 -10.61 -0.99 1.03
N GLN A 88 -10.02 -1.98 0.38
CA GLN A 88 -10.18 -3.40 0.72
C GLN A 88 -9.24 -3.87 1.84
N HIS A 89 -8.39 -3.00 2.42
CA HIS A 89 -7.40 -3.39 3.45
C HIS A 89 -8.01 -4.14 4.64
N ARG A 90 -9.26 -3.81 5.03
CA ARG A 90 -9.97 -4.49 6.13
C ARG A 90 -10.23 -5.97 5.86
N LYS A 91 -10.21 -6.45 4.61
CA LYS A 91 -10.28 -7.89 4.28
C LYS A 91 -9.11 -8.68 4.86
N PHE A 92 -7.99 -8.01 5.09
CA PHE A 92 -6.78 -8.60 5.65
C PHE A 92 -6.71 -8.51 7.18
N ALA A 93 -7.79 -8.07 7.84
CA ALA A 93 -7.83 -7.96 9.28
C ALA A 93 -7.62 -9.34 9.95
N LEU A 94 -6.64 -9.38 10.84
CA LEU A 94 -6.39 -10.50 11.72
C LEU A 94 -7.29 -10.31 12.95
N ILE A 95 -8.53 -10.80 12.86
CA ILE A 95 -9.51 -10.78 13.96
C ILE A 95 -9.01 -11.65 15.14
N THR A 96 -8.08 -12.56 14.86
CA THR A 96 -7.43 -13.48 15.79
C THR A 96 -5.91 -13.36 15.67
N GLY A 97 -5.16 -13.78 16.69
CA GLY A 97 -3.69 -13.85 16.68
C GLY A 97 -3.10 -14.93 15.75
N GLU A 98 -3.80 -15.25 14.66
CA GLU A 98 -3.41 -16.26 13.69
C GLU A 98 -2.25 -15.80 12.81
N LEU A 99 -1.30 -16.71 12.58
CA LEU A 99 -0.30 -16.58 11.54
C LEU A 99 -0.97 -16.83 10.18
N ARG A 100 -0.92 -15.84 9.28
CA ARG A 100 -1.41 -15.97 7.90
C ARG A 100 -0.27 -15.79 6.91
N ARG A 101 -0.33 -16.56 5.82
CA ARG A 101 0.56 -16.35 4.69
C ARG A 101 0.21 -15.01 4.04
N VAL A 102 1.23 -14.22 3.75
CA VAL A 102 1.11 -12.99 2.97
C VAL A 102 0.72 -13.35 1.54
N VAL A 103 -0.29 -12.66 1.00
CA VAL A 103 -0.92 -12.93 -0.30
C VAL A 103 0.02 -12.68 -1.47
#